data_AF-A0AAD5QJJ3-F1
#
_entry.id   AF-A0AAD5QJJ3-F1
#
_cell.length_a   1.000
_cell.length_b   1.000
_cell.length_c   1.000
_cell.angle_alpha   90.00
_cell.angle_beta   90.00
_cell.angle_gamma   90.00
#
_symmetry.space_group_name_H-M   'P 1'
#
loop_
_entity.id
_entity.type
_entity.pdbx_description
1 polymer ?
#
loop_
_entity_poly.entity_id
_entity_poly.type
_entity_poly.pdbx_seq_one_letter_code
_entity_poly.pdbx_strand_id
1 'polypeptide(L)' 'MDPTNYKSISGTLSTTNIIMANSSRQMWQSVLDQAVRMLASGPFALNFFSASASVSGI' A
#
# COMPACT_ATOMS: atom_id res chain seq x y z
N MET A 1 -10.75 -4.13 25.87
CA MET A 1 -9.73 -3.70 24.90
C MET A 1 -9.83 -4.66 23.73
N ASP A 2 -10.44 -4.25 22.62
CA ASP A 2 -10.79 -5.12 21.49
C ASP A 2 -9.51 -5.49 20.67
N PRO A 3 -9.21 -6.77 20.40
CA PRO A 3 -7.98 -7.18 19.71
C PRO A 3 -7.94 -6.82 18.22
N THR A 4 -8.99 -6.19 17.69
CA THR A 4 -9.18 -6.12 16.24
C THR A 4 -8.50 -4.90 15.60
N ASN A 5 -8.09 -3.89 16.38
CA ASN A 5 -7.70 -2.57 15.83
C ASN A 5 -6.19 -2.28 15.74
N TYR A 6 -5.29 -3.19 16.15
CA TYR A 6 -3.85 -2.87 16.24
C TYR A 6 -2.99 -3.35 15.04
N LYS A 7 -3.60 -3.94 13.99
CA LYS A 7 -2.83 -4.54 12.88
C LYS A 7 -3.22 -4.06 11.48
N SER A 8 -4.02 -3.00 11.37
CA SER A 8 -4.41 -2.45 10.07
C SER A 8 -3.81 -1.06 9.89
N ILE A 9 -2.99 -0.92 8.84
CA ILE A 9 -2.50 0.38 8.36
C ILE A 9 -3.18 0.63 7.03
N SER A 10 -3.90 1.74 6.93
CA SER A 10 -4.51 2.23 5.69
C SER A 10 -4.01 3.64 5.40
N GLY A 11 -3.95 4.00 4.12
CA GLY A 11 -3.50 5.31 3.68
C GLY A 11 -3.86 5.57 2.23
N THR A 12 -3.91 6.84 1.84
CA THR A 12 -4.19 7.28 0.49
C THR A 12 -2.97 7.95 -0.08
N LEU A 13 -2.54 7.53 -1.27
CA LEU A 13 -1.50 8.19 -2.03
C LEU A 13 -2.12 9.08 -3.10
N SER A 14 -2.09 10.39 -2.89
CA SER A 14 -2.50 11.38 -3.88
C SER A 14 -1.29 11.95 -4.58
N THR A 15 -1.28 11.93 -5.91
CA THR A 15 -0.22 12.53 -6.72
C THR A 15 -0.69 13.89 -7.23
N THR A 16 0.13 14.92 -7.04
CA THR A 16 -0.16 16.29 -7.53
C THR A 16 0.54 16.63 -8.84
N ASN A 17 1.44 15.76 -9.32
CA ASN A 17 2.17 15.97 -10.56
C ASN A 17 1.42 15.34 -11.75
N ILE A 18 1.10 16.14 -12.77
CA ILE A 18 0.39 15.72 -13.99
C ILE A 18 1.09 14.55 -14.71
N ILE A 19 2.42 14.48 -14.67
CA ILE A 19 3.16 13.35 -15.27
C ILE A 19 2.84 12.07 -14.50
N MET A 20 2.75 12.12 -13.16
CA MET A 20 2.42 10.98 -12.31
C MET A 20 0.93 10.59 -12.34
N ALA A 21 0.04 11.52 -12.72
CA ALA A 21 -1.36 11.21 -13.03
C ALA A 21 -1.49 10.55 -14.41
N ASN A 22 -0.65 10.96 -15.37
CA ASN A 22 -0.63 10.42 -16.73
C ASN A 22 0.13 9.08 -16.84
N SER A 23 1.14 8.87 -15.99
CA SER A 23 1.83 7.58 -15.85
C SER A 23 0.89 6.58 -15.16
N SER A 24 0.19 5.81 -15.99
CA SER A 24 -0.72 4.68 -15.74
C SER A 24 -0.81 4.16 -14.29
N ARG A 25 -2.05 3.86 -13.86
CA ARG A 25 -2.35 3.04 -12.67
C ARG A 25 -1.43 1.84 -12.49
N GLN A 26 -0.99 1.20 -13.57
CA GLN A 26 -0.09 0.03 -13.50
C GLN A 26 1.29 0.37 -12.92
N MET A 27 1.84 1.54 -13.23
CA MET A 27 3.12 1.98 -12.65
C MET A 27 2.99 2.13 -11.13
N TRP A 28 1.93 2.80 -10.67
CA TRP A 28 1.67 2.98 -9.25
C TRP A 28 1.33 1.66 -8.56
N GLN A 29 0.61 0.77 -9.24
CA GLN A 29 0.35 -0.57 -8.73
C GLN A 29 1.67 -1.34 -8.54
N SER A 30 2.62 -1.27 -9.48
CA SER A 30 3.94 -1.90 -9.32
C SER A 30 4.72 -1.35 -8.12
N VAL A 31 4.68 -0.04 -7.87
CA VAL A 31 5.32 0.58 -6.69
C VAL A 31 4.65 0.07 -5.40
N LEU A 32 3.33 0.05 -5.35
CA LEU A 32 2.57 -0.43 -4.19
C LEU A 32 2.76 -1.94 -3.95
N ASP A 33 2.83 -2.74 -5.00
CA ASP A 33 3.10 -4.18 -4.91
C ASP A 33 4.47 -4.44 -4.27
N GLN A 34 5.46 -3.60 -4.58
CA GLN A 34 6.78 -3.70 -3.97
C GLN A 34 6.75 -3.30 -2.49
N ALA A 35 6.00 -2.27 -2.11
CA ALA A 35 5.79 -1.91 -0.71
C ALA A 35 5.09 -3.03 0.08
N VAL A 36 4.04 -3.64 -0.49
CA VAL A 36 3.34 -4.78 0.11
C VAL A 36 4.29 -5.97 0.28
N ARG A 37 5.13 -6.27 -0.72
CA ARG A 37 6.16 -7.33 -0.61
C ARG A 37 7.15 -7.03 0.51
N MET A 38 7.60 -5.79 0.67
CA MET A 38 8.51 -5.42 1.76
C MET A 38 7.82 -5.57 3.13
N LEU A 39 6.56 -5.14 3.26
CA LEU A 39 5.77 -5.30 4.48
C LEU A 39 5.49 -6.77 4.83
N ALA A 40 5.25 -7.60 3.81
CA ALA A 40 4.97 -9.03 3.95
C ALA A 40 6.23 -9.90 4.04
N SER A 41 7.43 -9.31 3.99
CA SER A 41 8.70 -10.05 4.05
C SER A 41 9.51 -9.72 5.30
N GLY A 42 10.41 -10.65 5.64
CA GLY A 42 11.34 -10.47 6.75
C GLY A 42 10.67 -10.33 8.13
N PRO A 43 11.38 -9.77 9.11
CA PRO A 43 10.88 -9.62 10.49
C PRO A 43 9.63 -8.72 10.59
N PHE A 44 9.44 -7.84 9.61
CA PHE A 44 8.31 -6.90 9.58
C PHE A 44 6.96 -7.61 9.38
N ALA A 45 6.95 -8.72 8.64
CA ALA A 45 5.77 -9.53 8.37
C ALA A 45 5.07 -10.04 9.64
N LEU A 46 5.82 -10.26 10.73
CA LEU A 46 5.29 -10.75 12.00
C LEU A 46 4.36 -9.73 12.69
N ASN A 47 4.47 -8.46 12.33
CA ASN A 47 3.68 -7.38 12.93
C ASN A 47 2.29 -7.23 12.29
N PHE A 48 2.08 -7.83 11.12
CA PHE A 48 0.85 -7.66 10.34
C PHE A 48 0.19 -9.02 10.07
N PHE A 49 -1.15 -9.06 10.10
CA PHE A 49 -1.88 -10.26 9.70
C PHE A 49 -1.96 -10.39 8.18
N SER A 50 -2.14 -9.27 7.50
CA SER A 50 -2.15 -9.15 6.04
C SER A 50 -1.72 -7.76 5.60
N ALA A 51 -1.21 -7.63 4.38
CA ALA A 51 -0.88 -6.36 3.75
C ALA A 51 -1.48 -6.35 2.34
N SER A 52 -2.17 -5.28 1.98
CA SER A 52 -2.74 -5.07 0.65
C SER A 52 -2.72 -3.60 0.29
N ALA A 53 -2.61 -3.33 -1.02
CA ALA A 53 -2.60 -1.97 -1.54
C ALA A 53 -3.32 -1.94 -2.89
N SER A 54 -4.11 -0.90 -3.12
CA SER A 54 -4.85 -0.71 -4.35
C SER A 54 -4.82 0.75 -4.79
N VAL A 55 -4.66 0.96 -6.10
CA VAL A 55 -4.80 2.29 -6.70
C VAL A 55 -6.26 2.54 -7.04
N SER A 56 -6.87 3.56 -6.44
CA SER A 56 -8.22 4.03 -6.78
C SER A 56 -8.19 5.50 -7.21
N GLY A 57 -9.02 5.86 -8.19
CA GLY A 57 -9.03 7.19 -8.82
C GLY A 57 -8.23 7.29 -10.13
N ILE A 58 -8.78 8.02 -11.10
CA ILE A 58 -8.31 9.35 -11.51
C ILE A 58 -9.49 10.29 -11.20
#